data_AF-A0A5B9QL61-F1
#
_entry.id   AF-A0A5B9QL61-F1
#
_cell.length_a   1.000
_cell.length_b   1.000
_cell.length_c   1.000
_cell.angle_alpha   90.00
_cell.angle_beta   90.00
_cell.angle_gamma   90.00
#
_symmetry.space_group_name_H-M   'P 1'
#
loop_
_entity.id
_entity.type
_entity.pdbx_description
1 polymer ?
#
loop_
_entity_poly.entity_id
_entity_poly.type
_entity_poly.pdbx_seq_one_letter_code
_entity_poly.pdbx_strand_id
1 'polypeptide(L)'
;MKNRIRYLVAGLLLCGPCLIGCGGGVKEQDIQVSSANDPLSEPRSLLARYAEGQAIGSEAMGYPALVENVRKTDPARADILEQGFADLQAASPAKRKSIAEKLLEDLAPQMHADGPPADADEQPEE
;
A
#
# COMPACT_ATOMS: atom_id res chain seq x y z
N MET A 1 18.26 -55.40 -34.48
CA MET A 1 18.11 -53.95 -34.24
C MET A 1 19.10 -53.62 -33.10
N LYS A 2 20.26 -52.97 -33.32
CA LYS A 2 20.47 -51.50 -33.43
C LYS A 2 19.75 -50.75 -32.29
N ASN A 3 20.36 -50.04 -31.32
CA ASN A 3 21.76 -49.75 -30.94
C ASN A 3 21.93 -49.94 -29.40
N ARG A 4 23.09 -49.96 -28.69
CA ARG A 4 24.51 -49.54 -28.85
C ARG A 4 24.90 -48.08 -28.48
N ILE A 5 25.49 -47.94 -27.26
CA ILE A 5 26.47 -46.93 -26.76
C ILE A 5 25.94 -45.49 -26.50
N ARG A 6 26.16 -44.91 -25.30
CA ARG A 6 27.01 -43.70 -25.04
C ARG A 6 26.93 -43.02 -23.64
N TYR A 7 28.10 -43.01 -22.98
CA TYR A 7 28.70 -42.05 -22.03
C TYR A 7 28.19 -41.84 -20.59
N LEU A 8 29.13 -42.06 -19.65
CA LEU A 8 29.32 -41.31 -18.41
C LEU A 8 29.87 -39.91 -18.74
N VAL A 9 29.22 -38.86 -18.24
CA VAL A 9 29.76 -37.51 -17.99
C VAL A 9 29.06 -37.07 -16.69
N ALA A 10 29.72 -37.18 -15.54
CA ALA A 10 30.53 -36.13 -14.92
C ALA A 10 29.70 -34.87 -14.58
N GLY A 11 29.66 -34.52 -13.30
CA GLY A 11 28.61 -33.67 -12.75
C GLY A 11 28.72 -32.19 -13.10
N LEU A 12 27.57 -31.51 -13.11
CA LEU A 12 27.47 -30.08 -12.87
C LEU A 12 26.39 -29.86 -11.80
N LEU A 13 26.85 -29.69 -10.57
CA LEU A 13 26.03 -29.28 -9.44
C LEU A 13 25.73 -27.79 -9.61
N LEU A 14 24.69 -27.46 -10.38
CA LEU A 14 24.25 -26.09 -10.59
C LEU A 14 23.14 -25.76 -9.59
N CYS A 15 23.51 -25.01 -8.54
CA CYS A 15 22.58 -24.56 -7.51
C CYS A 15 21.48 -23.66 -8.10
N GLY A 16 20.25 -23.87 -7.62
CA GLY A 16 19.26 -22.81 -7.46
C GLY A 16 18.33 -22.55 -8.65
N PRO A 17 17.15 -23.20 -8.68
CA PRO A 17 15.96 -22.53 -9.18
C PRO A 17 15.62 -21.39 -8.20
N CYS A 18 16.19 -20.20 -8.41
CA CYS A 18 15.70 -18.99 -7.75
C CYS A 18 14.29 -18.73 -8.25
N LEU A 19 13.34 -19.10 -7.40
CA LEU A 19 11.91 -19.06 -7.64
C LEU A 19 11.46 -17.65 -8.03
N ILE A 20 10.64 -17.59 -9.08
CA ILE A 20 9.46 -16.74 -9.21
C ILE A 20 9.75 -15.23 -9.04
N GLY A 21 9.71 -14.50 -10.16
CA GLY A 21 9.91 -13.06 -10.16
C GLY A 21 8.95 -12.33 -9.23
N CYS A 22 9.42 -11.26 -8.60
CA CYS A 22 8.59 -10.28 -7.92
C CYS A 22 7.84 -9.41 -8.95
N GLY A 23 7.02 -10.08 -9.78
CA GLY A 23 6.09 -9.50 -10.73
C GLY A 23 4.74 -9.25 -10.08
N GLY A 24 4.73 -8.47 -9.00
CA GLY A 24 3.49 -7.86 -8.51
C GLY A 24 3.13 -6.73 -9.46
N GLY A 25 2.23 -6.98 -10.41
CA GLY A 25 1.84 -5.99 -11.40
C GLY A 25 1.31 -4.73 -10.73
N VAL A 26 1.96 -3.59 -10.99
CA VAL A 26 1.45 -2.27 -10.60
C VAL A 26 0.06 -2.15 -11.23
N LYS A 27 -0.97 -2.11 -10.40
CA LYS A 27 -2.26 -1.63 -10.87
C LYS A 27 -2.13 -0.13 -11.06
N GLU A 28 -2.00 0.27 -12.31
CA GLU A 28 -2.17 1.65 -12.75
C GLU A 28 -3.57 2.11 -12.29
N GLN A 29 -3.63 2.76 -11.13
CA GLN A 29 -4.79 3.51 -10.69
C GLN A 29 -4.50 4.95 -10.99
N ASP A 30 -5.02 5.42 -12.13
CA ASP A 30 -5.03 6.84 -12.44
C ASP A 30 -5.82 7.57 -11.36
N ILE A 31 -5.09 8.29 -10.52
CA ILE A 31 -5.64 9.28 -9.61
C ILE A 31 -4.88 10.58 -9.91
N GLN A 32 -5.14 11.16 -11.08
CA GLN A 32 -4.78 12.54 -11.39
C GLN A 32 -5.67 13.55 -10.61
N VAL A 33 -5.69 13.40 -9.28
CA VAL A 33 -5.83 14.54 -8.37
C VAL A 33 -4.46 15.22 -8.35
N SER A 34 -4.40 16.56 -8.26
CA SER A 34 -3.11 17.27 -8.15
C SER A 34 -2.46 17.07 -6.78
N SER A 35 -1.89 15.88 -6.56
CA SER A 35 -1.24 15.41 -5.32
C SER A 35 -0.03 16.24 -4.89
N ALA A 36 0.40 17.20 -5.71
CA ALA A 36 1.49 18.13 -5.42
C ALA A 36 1.28 19.00 -4.15
N ASN A 37 0.06 19.07 -3.61
CA ASN A 37 -0.28 19.82 -2.39
C ASN A 37 -1.10 19.02 -1.36
N ASP A 38 -1.23 17.69 -1.47
CA ASP A 38 -1.87 16.90 -0.41
C ASP A 38 -0.82 16.49 0.65
N PRO A 39 -0.87 17.03 1.89
CA PRO A 39 0.10 16.68 2.92
C PRO A 39 -0.05 15.24 3.44
N LEU A 40 -1.14 14.54 3.11
CA LEU A 40 -1.32 13.12 3.38
C LEU A 40 -0.79 12.20 2.27
N SER A 41 -0.27 12.74 1.16
CA SER A 41 0.29 11.94 0.06
C SER A 41 1.45 11.04 0.52
N GLU A 42 2.46 11.61 1.19
CA GLU A 42 3.60 10.88 1.73
C GLU A 42 3.21 9.93 2.89
N PRO A 43 2.44 10.36 3.91
CA PRO A 43 1.87 9.47 4.92
C PRO A 43 1.14 8.25 4.35
N ARG A 44 0.18 8.43 3.44
CA ARG A 44 -0.56 7.31 2.84
C ARG A 44 0.35 6.39 2.03
N SER A 45 1.37 6.94 1.35
CA SER A 45 2.36 6.13 0.61
C SER A 45 3.18 5.22 1.54
N LEU A 46 3.52 5.66 2.75
CA LEU A 46 4.17 4.79 3.75
C LEU A 46 3.21 3.72 4.28
N LEU A 47 1.97 4.12 4.60
CA LEU A 47 0.96 3.20 5.11
C LEU A 47 0.58 2.11 4.10
N ALA A 48 0.52 2.43 2.80
CA ALA A 48 0.32 1.45 1.73
C ALA A 48 1.39 0.35 1.76
N ARG A 49 2.66 0.72 1.91
CA ARG A 49 3.77 -0.24 2.01
C ARG A 49 3.67 -1.12 3.27
N TYR A 50 3.20 -0.58 4.39
CA TYR A 50 2.97 -1.38 5.60
C TYR A 50 1.73 -2.29 5.50
N ALA A 51 0.69 -1.86 4.79
CA ALA A 51 -0.47 -2.67 4.42
C ALA A 51 -0.08 -3.84 3.48
N GLU A 52 0.91 -3.63 2.61
CA GLU A 52 1.54 -4.69 1.80
C GLU A 52 2.43 -5.63 2.63
N GLY A 53 2.67 -5.32 3.92
CA GLY A 53 3.46 -6.13 4.84
C GLY A 53 4.95 -5.76 4.89
N GLN A 54 5.37 -4.63 4.30
CA GLN A 54 6.73 -4.14 4.44
C GLN A 54 7.03 -3.84 5.93
N ALA A 55 8.24 -4.17 6.37
CA ALA A 55 8.72 -3.77 7.68
C ALA A 55 8.86 -2.23 7.79
N ILE A 56 8.61 -1.71 8.98
CA ILE A 56 8.94 -0.33 9.37
C ILE A 56 10.46 -0.23 9.55
N GLY A 57 11.09 0.69 8.82
CA GLY A 57 12.51 1.00 8.87
C GLY A 57 12.81 2.39 9.46
N SER A 58 13.90 2.99 8.99
CA SER A 58 14.40 4.29 9.47
C SER A 58 13.45 5.46 9.22
N GLU A 59 12.50 5.32 8.30
CA GLU A 59 11.47 6.32 8.00
C GLU A 59 10.59 6.66 9.21
N ALA A 60 10.48 5.77 10.20
CA ALA A 60 9.79 6.05 11.46
C ALA A 60 10.37 7.25 12.22
N MET A 61 11.65 7.56 12.05
CA MET A 61 12.27 8.77 12.62
C MET A 61 11.71 10.06 12.02
N GLY A 62 11.10 10.00 10.83
CA GLY A 62 10.47 11.13 10.15
C GLY A 62 9.00 11.35 10.50
N TYR A 63 8.34 10.40 11.19
CA TYR A 63 6.90 10.48 11.50
C TYR A 63 6.46 11.80 12.17
N PRO A 64 7.20 12.39 13.14
CA PRO A 64 6.79 13.67 13.74
C PRO A 64 6.73 14.82 12.73
N ALA A 65 7.61 14.84 11.73
CA ALA A 65 7.61 15.86 10.68
C ALA A 65 6.43 15.68 9.71
N LEU A 66 6.04 14.43 9.44
CA LEU A 66 4.85 14.11 8.63
C LEU A 66 3.56 14.54 9.34
N VAL A 67 3.41 14.21 10.62
CA VAL A 67 2.28 14.67 11.46
C VAL A 67 2.19 16.19 11.47
N GLU A 68 3.31 16.89 11.73
CA GLU A 68 3.35 18.35 11.75
C GLU A 68 3.02 18.98 10.39
N ASN A 69 3.39 18.33 9.28
CA ASN A 69 3.02 18.80 7.94
C ASN A 69 1.52 18.67 7.66
N VAL A 70 0.88 17.58 8.10
CA VAL A 70 -0.59 17.43 8.04
C VAL A 70 -1.29 18.40 8.99
N ARG A 71 -0.75 18.61 10.19
CA ARG A 71 -1.33 19.45 11.25
C ARG A 71 -1.51 20.91 10.83
N LYS A 72 -0.68 21.40 9.90
CA LYS A 72 -0.79 22.76 9.31
C LYS A 72 -2.05 22.98 8.48
N THR A 73 -2.68 21.91 7.98
CA THR A 73 -3.87 21.99 7.09
C THR A 73 -5.09 21.27 7.64
N ASP A 74 -4.89 20.13 8.32
CA ASP A 74 -5.92 19.24 8.83
C ASP A 74 -5.48 18.68 10.20
N PRO A 75 -5.68 19.45 11.29
CA PRO A 75 -5.30 19.02 12.64
C PRO A 75 -5.98 17.72 13.07
N ALA A 76 -7.23 17.49 12.64
CA ALA A 76 -7.99 16.31 13.02
C ALA A 76 -7.41 15.03 12.40
N ARG A 77 -7.04 15.06 11.11
CA ARG A 77 -6.30 13.94 10.50
C ARG A 77 -4.87 13.83 10.98
N ALA A 78 -4.24 14.91 11.42
CA ALA A 78 -2.93 14.84 12.06
C ALA A 78 -2.98 14.06 13.38
N ASP A 79 -4.01 14.25 14.21
CA ASP A 79 -4.23 13.48 15.44
C ASP A 79 -4.43 11.98 15.16
N ILE A 80 -5.24 11.65 14.13
CA ILE A 80 -5.46 10.28 13.66
C ILE A 80 -4.14 9.65 13.18
N LEU A 81 -3.36 10.39 12.38
CA LEU A 81 -2.07 9.93 11.86
C LEU A 81 -1.03 9.73 12.97
N GLU A 82 -0.98 10.63 13.96
CA GLU A 82 -0.07 10.57 15.09
C GLU A 82 -0.33 9.33 15.95
N GLN A 83 -1.59 9.11 16.34
CA GLN A 83 -1.99 7.91 17.09
C GLN A 83 -1.72 6.63 16.27
N GLY A 84 -2.07 6.61 15.00
CA GLY A 84 -1.85 5.46 14.13
C GLY A 84 -0.36 5.12 13.92
N PHE A 85 0.51 6.13 13.85
CA PHE A 85 1.98 5.94 13.82
C PHE A 85 2.54 5.47 15.17
N ALA A 86 1.97 5.87 16.30
CA ALA A 86 2.32 5.33 17.61
C ALA A 86 1.91 3.84 17.72
N ASP A 87 0.68 3.51 17.32
CA ASP A 87 0.14 2.15 17.31
C ASP A 87 0.96 1.21 16.41
N LEU A 88 1.37 1.67 15.23
CA LEU A 88 2.25 0.92 14.31
C LEU A 88 3.62 0.59 14.92
N GLN A 89 4.22 1.52 15.66
CA GLN A 89 5.51 1.30 16.33
C GLN A 89 5.37 0.32 17.51
N ALA A 90 4.32 0.47 18.32
CA ALA A 90 4.02 -0.43 19.43
C ALA A 90 3.57 -1.83 18.99
N ALA A 91 3.00 -1.97 17.79
CA ALA A 91 2.49 -3.23 17.27
C ALA A 91 3.57 -4.24 16.92
N SER A 92 3.26 -5.52 17.14
CA SER A 92 4.02 -6.65 16.61
C SER A 92 3.93 -6.70 15.07
N PRO A 93 4.94 -7.26 14.36
CA PRO A 93 4.94 -7.31 12.90
C PRO A 93 3.65 -7.88 12.27
N ALA A 94 3.06 -8.90 12.89
CA ALA A 94 1.81 -9.52 12.43
C ALA A 94 0.57 -8.61 12.50
N LYS A 95 0.58 -7.56 13.34
CA LYS A 95 -0.53 -6.61 13.48
C LYS A 95 -0.38 -5.35 12.62
N ARG A 96 0.86 -4.99 12.24
CA ARG A 96 1.16 -3.72 11.55
C ARG A 96 0.40 -3.56 10.23
N LYS A 97 0.26 -4.63 9.45
CA LYS A 97 -0.54 -4.64 8.21
C LYS A 97 -1.98 -4.17 8.45
N SER A 98 -2.69 -4.80 9.38
CA SER A 98 -4.10 -4.48 9.68
C SER A 98 -4.27 -3.07 10.25
N ILE A 99 -3.31 -2.57 11.03
CA ILE A 99 -3.32 -1.19 11.53
C ILE A 99 -3.10 -0.20 10.38
N ALA A 100 -2.18 -0.48 9.46
CA ALA A 100 -1.93 0.37 8.30
C ALA A 100 -3.10 0.38 7.30
N GLU A 101 -3.73 -0.76 7.05
CA GLU A 101 -4.96 -0.88 6.26
C GLU A 101 -6.08 -0.03 6.85
N LYS A 102 -6.34 -0.15 8.16
CA LYS A 102 -7.34 0.67 8.84
C LYS A 102 -6.99 2.17 8.80
N LEU A 103 -5.73 2.53 9.02
CA LEU A 103 -5.31 3.93 9.05
C LEU A 103 -5.38 4.59 7.66
N LEU A 104 -5.22 3.83 6.57
CA LEU A 104 -5.49 4.31 5.21
C LEU A 104 -6.96 4.65 4.99
N GLU A 105 -7.87 3.83 5.52
CA GLU A 105 -9.32 4.05 5.45
C GLU A 105 -9.73 5.26 6.30
N ASP A 106 -9.27 5.36 7.55
CA ASP A 106 -9.52 6.50 8.44
C ASP A 106 -8.94 7.83 7.89
N LEU A 107 -7.88 7.76 7.07
CA LEU A 107 -7.25 8.91 6.40
C LEU A 107 -7.68 9.09 4.94
N ALA A 108 -8.65 8.33 4.44
CA ALA A 108 -9.09 8.44 3.06
C ALA A 108 -9.55 9.88 2.74
N PRO A 109 -9.39 10.36 1.49
CA PRO A 109 -10.12 11.54 1.03
C PRO A 109 -11.60 11.34 1.35
N GLN A 110 -12.25 12.36 1.90
CA GLN A 110 -13.69 12.32 2.17
C GLN A 110 -14.44 12.44 0.82
N MET A 111 -14.37 11.38 0.01
CA MET A 111 -15.38 11.11 -1.00
C MET A 111 -16.64 10.81 -0.21
N HIS A 112 -17.51 11.81 -0.12
CA HIS A 112 -18.81 11.67 0.51
C HIS A 112 -19.46 10.37 0.02
N ALA A 113 -19.81 9.50 0.99
CA ALA A 113 -20.66 8.33 0.72
C ALA A 113 -22.12 8.72 0.43
N ASP A 114 -22.39 10.02 0.27
CA ASP A 114 -23.53 10.57 -0.46
C ASP A 114 -23.35 10.32 -1.97
N GLY A 115 -23.29 9.05 -2.37
CA GLY A 115 -23.67 8.70 -3.73
C GLY A 115 -25.11 9.20 -3.96
N PRO A 116 -25.42 9.85 -5.08
CA PRO A 116 -26.79 10.26 -5.37
C PRO A 116 -27.69 9.02 -5.26
N PRO A 117 -28.89 9.13 -4.65
CA PRO A 117 -29.77 7.99 -4.52
C PRO A 117 -30.02 7.40 -5.91
N ALA A 118 -29.88 6.08 -6.02
CA ALA A 118 -30.03 5.35 -7.27
C ALA A 118 -31.52 5.18 -7.65
N ASP A 119 -32.27 6.27 -7.55
CA ASP A 119 -33.64 6.40 -8.03
C ASP A 119 -33.59 6.99 -9.44
N ALA A 120 -33.23 6.14 -10.38
CA ALA A 120 -33.64 6.33 -11.75
C ALA A 120 -35.15 6.04 -11.82
N ASP A 121 -35.97 7.05 -12.10
CA ASP A 121 -37.12 6.87 -12.97
C ASP A 121 -37.66 8.19 -13.57
N GLU A 122 -38.31 8.05 -14.71
CA GLU A 122 -39.20 9.03 -15.37
C GLU A 122 -38.57 10.36 -15.86
N GLN A 123 -37.97 10.34 -17.07
CA GLN A 123 -38.12 11.46 -18.00
C GLN A 123 -39.33 11.18 -18.92
N PRO A 124 -40.41 11.97 -18.89
CA PRO A 124 -41.36 12.00 -19.99
C PRO A 124 -40.78 12.83 -21.15
N GLU A 125 -40.82 12.28 -22.36
CA GLU A 125 -40.49 12.99 -23.60
C GLU A 125 -41.63 13.97 -23.97
N GLU A 126 -41.27 15.17 -24.47
CA GLU A 126 -42.15 16.08 -25.23
C GLU A 126 -41.43 16.58 -26.50
#